data_AF-A0A9Q1BSG6-F1
#
_entry.id   AF-A0A9Q1BSG6-F1
#
_cell.length_a   1.000
_cell.length_b   1.000
_cell.length_c   1.000
_cell.angle_alpha   90.00
_cell.angle_beta   90.00
_cell.angle_gamma   90.00
#
_symmetry.space_group_name_H-M   'P 1'
#
loop_
_entity.id
_entity.type
_entity.pdbx_description
1 polymer ?
#
loop_
_entity_poly.entity_id
_entity_poly.type
_entity_poly.pdbx_seq_one_letter_code
_entity_poly.pdbx_strand_id
1 'polypeptide(L)'
;MSRDLASNLKHMADDLAPSDTLTSKVKRIIDRLTLRLHDARFKWHHLINRAVPLGSFAKKTSLRIMMDLDLVVYLNEGEYPYEQFLNDLDDYLTMHDSYEDCVVRGINLTFVAEGTLHVDLLPARNMVPRNEESQGQRARKLQYDNMMRYIKNSPNPFDEGWKNSTGLSETAVEFVKRKNEKFHAGTLARLAKLWNKTVCVEEFHSGRSTIMEYISIRAAEIEQRNGRENTLKAFRRFLSIIGCQEEKINIFWTDYYKDSEIDDRMKRTRPLLLDPTNPFNNILRGKNKGYMEQMEKFARVTLGRLDEAECQALRGGDIDMIAIFQHQPSWMNLPLNSRPSAKKPRNFYVGVHDGDGGLLMPKTVKKSGALMDTDREIVESFLFSFTDITATSSKKKGERNVAERVQRDVQKMIAPDTSWSPGGEGSNKDARMEIPFKDENGRDKVLKVSFDMA
;
A
#
# COMPACT_ATOMS: atom_id res chain seq x y z
N MET A 1 25.12 -7.19 -14.30
CA MET A 1 24.57 -7.28 -12.93
C MET A 1 25.27 -8.43 -12.20
N SER A 2 24.91 -8.74 -10.95
CA SER A 2 25.32 -10.02 -10.36
C SER A 2 24.64 -11.18 -11.09
N ARG A 3 25.27 -12.36 -11.14
CA ARG A 3 24.60 -13.61 -11.54
C ARG A 3 23.85 -14.29 -10.39
N ASP A 4 23.98 -13.78 -9.16
CA ASP A 4 23.18 -14.22 -8.02
C ASP A 4 21.81 -13.53 -7.99
N LEU A 5 20.76 -14.33 -8.06
CA LEU A 5 19.36 -13.88 -7.94
C LEU A 5 19.06 -13.25 -6.58
N ALA A 6 19.68 -13.73 -5.49
CA ALA A 6 19.42 -13.19 -4.15
C ALA A 6 19.94 -11.74 -4.01
N SER A 7 21.16 -11.49 -4.50
CA SER A 7 21.74 -10.15 -4.62
C SER A 7 20.89 -9.23 -5.51
N ASN A 8 20.40 -9.73 -6.66
CA ASN A 8 19.57 -8.94 -7.57
C ASN A 8 18.19 -8.60 -6.98
N LEU A 9 17.56 -9.54 -6.25
CA LEU A 9 16.34 -9.27 -5.47
C LEU A 9 16.57 -8.24 -4.37
N LYS A 10 17.69 -8.32 -3.63
CA LYS A 10 18.01 -7.36 -2.57
C LYS A 10 18.25 -5.96 -3.13
N HIS A 11 19.04 -5.83 -4.20
CA HIS A 11 19.25 -4.54 -4.88
C HIS A 11 17.92 -3.95 -5.37
N MET A 12 17.03 -4.75 -5.96
CA MET A 12 15.71 -4.29 -6.39
C MET A 12 14.83 -3.83 -5.22
N ALA A 13 14.88 -4.54 -4.09
CA ALA A 13 14.16 -4.19 -2.87
C ALA A 13 14.65 -2.89 -2.20
N ASP A 14 15.92 -2.57 -2.38
CA ASP A 14 16.52 -1.34 -1.86
C ASP A 14 16.34 -0.17 -2.85
N ASP A 15 16.33 -0.42 -4.17
CA ASP A 15 15.96 0.54 -5.23
C ASP A 15 14.52 1.08 -5.12
N LEU A 16 13.63 0.28 -4.53
CA LEU A 16 12.23 0.62 -4.23
C LEU A 16 12.06 1.57 -3.04
N ALA A 17 13.12 1.83 -2.25
CA ALA A 17 13.01 2.72 -1.08
C ALA A 17 12.83 4.20 -1.50
N PRO A 18 12.03 5.00 -0.76
CA PRO A 18 12.02 6.45 -0.91
C PRO A 18 13.42 7.05 -0.70
N SER A 19 13.75 8.10 -1.47
CA SER A 19 15.01 8.83 -1.29
C SER A 19 14.98 9.69 -0.01
N ASP A 20 16.16 10.07 0.49
CA ASP A 20 16.26 10.99 1.63
C ASP A 20 15.62 12.35 1.35
N THR A 21 15.72 12.85 0.11
CA THR A 21 15.04 14.08 -0.34
C THR A 21 13.52 13.97 -0.22
N LEU A 22 12.96 12.84 -0.68
CA LEU A 22 11.52 12.57 -0.63
C LEU A 22 11.04 12.37 0.81
N THR A 23 11.80 11.61 1.60
CA THR A 23 11.59 11.40 3.04
C THR A 23 11.62 12.72 3.83
N SER A 24 12.52 13.64 3.46
CA SER A 24 12.64 14.96 4.11
C SER A 24 11.50 15.90 3.72
N LYS A 25 10.97 15.79 2.49
CA LYS A 25 9.76 16.50 2.09
C LYS A 25 8.54 16.07 2.92
N VAL A 26 8.36 14.77 3.16
CA VAL A 26 7.26 14.27 4.01
C VAL A 26 7.38 14.77 5.45
N LYS A 27 8.57 14.78 6.04
CA LYS A 27 8.79 15.37 7.38
C LYS A 27 8.30 16.82 7.43
N ARG A 28 8.72 17.65 6.47
CA ARG A 28 8.27 19.06 6.35
C ARG A 28 6.75 19.19 6.20
N ILE A 29 6.09 18.26 5.50
CA ILE A 29 4.62 18.22 5.40
C ILE A 29 3.99 17.90 6.75
N ILE A 30 4.48 16.86 7.46
CA ILE A 30 4.04 16.50 8.82
C ILE A 30 4.23 17.68 9.78
N ASP A 31 5.38 18.36 9.74
CA ASP A 31 5.68 19.51 10.59
C ASP A 31 4.69 20.65 10.34
N ARG A 32 4.44 21.00 9.07
CA ARG A 32 3.46 22.05 8.70
C ARG A 32 2.02 21.69 9.06
N LEU A 33 1.63 20.44 8.84
CA LEU A 33 0.30 19.94 9.16
C LEU A 33 0.08 19.89 10.68
N THR A 34 1.09 19.51 11.45
CA THR A 34 1.07 19.54 12.92
C THR A 34 0.94 20.98 13.45
N LEU A 35 1.64 21.93 12.85
CA LEU A 35 1.49 23.36 13.17
C LEU A 35 0.09 23.91 12.82
N ARG A 36 -0.56 23.40 11.77
CA ARG A 36 -1.94 23.74 11.41
C ARG A 36 -2.97 23.12 12.36
N LEU A 37 -2.76 21.87 12.77
CA LEU A 37 -3.60 21.18 13.76
C LEU A 37 -3.55 21.85 15.15
N HIS A 38 -2.45 22.54 15.49
CA HIS A 38 -2.31 23.33 16.72
C HIS A 38 -2.46 24.85 16.53
N ASP A 39 -2.94 25.32 15.37
CA ASP A 39 -3.22 26.73 15.11
C ASP A 39 -4.45 27.18 15.91
N ALA A 40 -4.36 28.27 16.67
CA ALA A 40 -5.45 28.74 17.54
C ALA A 40 -6.76 29.06 16.79
N ARG A 41 -6.71 29.23 15.46
CA ARG A 41 -7.89 29.41 14.60
C ARG A 41 -8.63 28.10 14.32
N PHE A 42 -7.99 26.95 14.48
CA PHE A 42 -8.66 25.66 14.34
C PHE A 42 -9.39 25.32 15.64
N LYS A 43 -10.70 25.10 15.55
CA LYS A 43 -11.62 24.83 16.68
C LYS A 43 -11.10 23.76 17.66
N TRP A 44 -10.46 22.69 17.16
CA TRP A 44 -10.03 21.53 17.95
C TRP A 44 -8.59 21.60 18.48
N HIS A 45 -7.83 22.68 18.25
CA HIS A 45 -6.40 22.77 18.61
C HIS A 45 -6.07 22.44 20.07
N HIS A 46 -6.99 22.74 20.99
CA HIS A 46 -6.88 22.52 22.43
C HIS A 46 -7.25 21.08 22.87
N LEU A 47 -7.95 20.33 22.01
CA LEU A 47 -8.33 18.93 22.25
C LEU A 47 -7.30 17.96 21.66
N ILE A 48 -6.47 18.37 20.71
CA ILE A 48 -5.42 17.54 20.12
C ILE A 48 -4.26 17.38 21.10
N ASN A 49 -3.90 16.13 21.41
CA ASN A 49 -2.75 15.78 22.23
C ASN A 49 -1.45 15.72 21.42
N ARG A 50 -1.51 15.14 20.21
CA ARG A 50 -0.40 14.97 19.27
C ARG A 50 -0.90 14.51 17.90
N ALA A 51 -0.13 14.83 16.85
CA ALA A 51 -0.18 14.11 15.58
C ALA A 51 1.04 13.19 15.46
N VAL A 52 0.88 11.99 14.89
CA VAL A 52 1.98 11.00 14.74
C VAL A 52 1.89 10.32 13.37
N PRO A 53 2.97 10.26 12.57
CA PRO A 53 2.97 9.51 11.32
C PRO A 53 2.88 8.00 11.58
N LEU A 54 2.05 7.32 10.79
CA LEU A 54 1.86 5.88 10.80
C LEU A 54 2.30 5.27 9.47
N GLY A 55 1.64 4.18 9.08
CA GLY A 55 1.66 3.74 7.69
C GLY A 55 2.96 3.13 7.21
N SER A 56 3.02 2.97 5.90
CA SER A 56 4.22 2.56 5.18
C SER A 56 5.43 3.46 5.52
N PHE A 57 5.19 4.77 5.66
CA PHE A 57 6.21 5.79 5.87
C PHE A 57 6.90 5.61 7.23
N ALA A 58 6.14 5.64 8.33
CA ALA A 58 6.72 5.53 9.65
C ALA A 58 7.38 4.16 9.89
N LYS A 59 6.87 3.10 9.25
CA LYS A 59 7.42 1.74 9.28
C LYS A 59 8.70 1.55 8.44
N LYS A 60 9.05 2.50 7.57
CA LYS A 60 10.14 2.41 6.56
C LYS A 60 9.90 1.36 5.45
N THR A 61 8.64 1.05 5.18
CA THR A 61 8.16 0.04 4.21
C THR A 61 7.39 0.66 3.02
N SER A 62 7.41 1.99 2.86
CA SER A 62 6.96 2.67 1.63
C SER A 62 7.74 2.21 0.40
N LEU A 63 7.08 2.29 -0.76
CA LEU A 63 7.71 2.27 -2.07
C LEU A 63 7.98 3.73 -2.49
N ARG A 64 8.99 3.98 -3.32
CA ARG A 64 9.37 5.34 -3.74
C ARG A 64 8.25 6.08 -4.46
N ILE A 65 7.63 5.43 -5.45
CA ILE A 65 6.59 6.03 -6.28
C ILE A 65 5.24 6.02 -5.53
N MET A 66 4.91 4.91 -4.88
CA MET A 66 3.73 4.75 -4.02
C MET A 66 4.03 5.08 -2.55
N MET A 67 4.33 6.35 -2.26
CA MET A 67 4.53 6.82 -0.90
C MET A 67 3.33 7.66 -0.43
N ASP A 68 2.53 7.01 0.40
CA ASP A 68 1.42 7.53 1.19
C ASP A 68 1.90 8.11 2.53
N LEU A 69 1.03 8.91 3.17
CA LEU A 69 1.18 9.32 4.57
C LEU A 69 -0.10 9.06 5.37
N ASP A 70 -0.16 7.93 6.07
CA ASP A 70 -1.06 7.77 7.22
C ASP A 70 -0.61 8.72 8.36
N LEU A 71 -1.53 9.50 8.93
CA LEU A 71 -1.28 10.34 10.11
C LEU A 71 -2.37 10.13 11.16
N VAL A 72 -2.02 9.65 12.36
CA VAL A 72 -2.98 9.65 13.48
C VAL A 72 -2.97 10.97 14.22
N VAL A 73 -4.16 11.49 14.51
CA VAL A 73 -4.36 12.64 15.41
C VAL A 73 -5.02 12.14 16.68
N TYR A 74 -4.28 12.16 17.79
CA TYR A 74 -4.77 11.70 19.09
C TYR A 74 -5.52 12.83 19.79
N LEU A 75 -6.81 12.63 20.05
CA LEU A 75 -7.71 13.60 20.68
C LEU A 75 -7.94 13.27 22.15
N ASN A 76 -7.81 14.26 23.03
CA ASN A 76 -8.11 14.15 24.47
C ASN A 76 -9.59 13.91 24.76
N GLU A 77 -10.47 14.38 23.86
CA GLU A 77 -11.93 14.38 23.97
C GLU A 77 -12.55 14.13 22.58
N GLY A 78 -13.79 13.68 22.52
CA GLY A 78 -14.44 13.17 21.30
C GLY A 78 -14.41 11.65 21.20
N GLU A 79 -15.35 11.07 20.45
CA GLU A 79 -15.58 9.63 20.34
C GLU A 79 -15.77 9.18 18.88
N TYR A 80 -15.49 7.90 18.62
CA TYR A 80 -15.70 7.26 17.32
C TYR A 80 -17.18 7.43 16.87
N PRO A 81 -17.48 7.81 15.62
CA PRO A 81 -16.59 7.89 14.44
C PRO A 81 -15.81 9.20 14.25
N TYR A 82 -15.88 10.16 15.19
CA TYR A 82 -15.21 11.48 15.13
C TYR A 82 -15.67 12.42 13.99
N GLU A 83 -16.85 12.20 13.40
CA GLU A 83 -17.42 12.99 12.29
C GLU A 83 -17.30 14.52 12.47
N GLN A 84 -17.62 15.05 13.66
CA GLN A 84 -17.53 16.50 13.91
C GLN A 84 -16.10 17.03 13.78
N PHE A 85 -15.11 16.30 14.29
CA PHE A 85 -13.69 16.66 14.15
C PHE A 85 -13.24 16.58 12.70
N LEU A 86 -13.68 15.54 11.97
CA LEU A 86 -13.33 15.34 10.56
C LEU A 86 -13.90 16.47 9.69
N ASN A 87 -15.18 16.82 9.86
CA ASN A 87 -15.84 17.87 9.08
C ASN A 87 -15.28 19.27 9.41
N ASP A 88 -15.11 19.62 10.70
CA ASP A 88 -14.51 20.90 11.09
C ASP A 88 -13.05 21.02 10.59
N LEU A 89 -12.34 19.90 10.40
CA LEU A 89 -10.98 19.87 9.85
C LEU A 89 -10.97 19.96 8.31
N ASP A 90 -11.93 19.34 7.64
CA ASP A 90 -12.14 19.42 6.18
C ASP A 90 -12.38 20.88 5.75
N ASP A 91 -13.31 21.57 6.42
CA ASP A 91 -13.52 23.01 6.30
C ASP A 91 -12.22 23.79 6.55
N TYR A 92 -11.51 23.48 7.65
CA TYR A 92 -10.31 24.23 8.05
C TYR A 92 -9.12 24.03 7.10
N LEU A 93 -8.90 22.84 6.54
CA LEU A 93 -7.82 22.59 5.58
C LEU A 93 -8.14 23.18 4.21
N THR A 94 -9.40 23.12 3.78
CA THR A 94 -9.89 23.75 2.52
C THR A 94 -9.69 25.27 2.49
N MET A 95 -9.53 25.93 3.65
CA MET A 95 -9.15 27.35 3.75
C MET A 95 -7.64 27.64 3.53
N HIS A 96 -6.79 26.66 3.16
CA HIS A 96 -5.37 26.90 2.86
C HIS A 96 -4.93 26.29 1.53
N ASP A 97 -4.35 27.12 0.65
CA ASP A 97 -3.74 26.81 -0.66
C ASP A 97 -2.58 25.77 -0.66
N SER A 98 -2.38 25.04 0.44
CA SER A 98 -1.38 23.97 0.59
C SER A 98 -2.02 22.57 0.72
N TYR A 99 -3.35 22.49 0.78
CA TYR A 99 -4.11 21.24 0.86
C TYR A 99 -5.22 21.27 -0.20
N GLU A 100 -5.17 20.28 -1.08
CA GLU A 100 -6.08 20.09 -2.20
C GLU A 100 -6.90 18.81 -1.96
N ASP A 101 -8.02 18.63 -2.66
CA ASP A 101 -8.77 17.36 -2.70
C ASP A 101 -9.18 16.79 -1.32
N CYS A 102 -9.56 17.66 -0.38
CA CYS A 102 -10.01 17.23 0.95
C CYS A 102 -11.39 16.52 0.87
N VAL A 103 -11.46 15.30 1.42
CA VAL A 103 -12.67 14.45 1.42
C VAL A 103 -12.75 13.62 2.72
N VAL A 104 -13.82 13.81 3.51
CA VAL A 104 -14.15 12.94 4.65
C VAL A 104 -14.72 11.60 4.16
N ARG A 105 -14.17 10.48 4.65
CA ARG A 105 -14.51 9.11 4.20
C ARG A 105 -14.88 8.21 5.38
N GLY A 106 -15.89 8.62 6.14
CA GLY A 106 -16.41 7.91 7.29
C GLY A 106 -15.58 8.13 8.57
N ILE A 107 -14.38 7.53 8.65
CA ILE A 107 -13.53 7.60 9.86
C ILE A 107 -12.13 8.18 9.60
N ASN A 108 -11.87 8.68 8.39
CA ASN A 108 -10.66 9.42 8.03
C ASN A 108 -10.99 10.62 7.14
N LEU A 109 -10.04 11.55 7.06
CA LEU A 109 -10.03 12.66 6.11
C LEU A 109 -8.86 12.43 5.16
N THR A 110 -9.15 12.33 3.86
CA THR A 110 -8.15 12.08 2.80
C THR A 110 -7.93 13.35 1.99
N PHE A 111 -6.68 13.75 1.76
CA PHE A 111 -6.35 14.98 1.01
C PHE A 111 -4.98 14.92 0.34
N VAL A 112 -4.69 15.87 -0.55
CA VAL A 112 -3.40 16.05 -1.21
C VAL A 112 -2.67 17.24 -0.58
N ALA A 113 -1.54 17.00 0.09
CA ALA A 113 -0.67 18.03 0.62
C ALA A 113 0.39 18.48 -0.41
N GLU A 114 0.58 19.79 -0.52
CA GLU A 114 1.56 20.43 -1.42
C GLU A 114 1.46 19.91 -2.89
N GLY A 115 0.26 19.69 -3.40
CA GLY A 115 -0.03 19.15 -4.75
C GLY A 115 0.65 17.82 -5.11
N THR A 116 1.13 17.03 -4.13
CA THR A 116 2.07 15.91 -4.38
C THR A 116 2.15 14.80 -3.33
N LEU A 117 1.47 14.89 -2.18
CA LEU A 117 1.46 13.81 -1.19
C LEU A 117 0.02 13.52 -0.75
N HIS A 118 -0.46 12.31 -1.02
CA HIS A 118 -1.73 11.85 -0.44
C HIS A 118 -1.56 11.58 1.06
N VAL A 119 -2.44 12.14 1.87
CA VAL A 119 -2.46 12.04 3.32
C VAL A 119 -3.78 11.44 3.78
N ASP A 120 -3.70 10.35 4.55
CA ASP A 120 -4.84 9.71 5.21
C ASP A 120 -4.80 10.08 6.70
N LEU A 121 -5.62 11.04 7.11
CA LEU A 121 -5.67 11.55 8.48
C LEU A 121 -6.73 10.80 9.30
N LEU A 122 -6.30 10.18 10.38
CA LEU A 122 -7.06 9.24 11.20
C LEU A 122 -7.18 9.73 12.65
N PRO A 123 -8.35 10.21 13.11
CA PRO A 123 -8.56 10.54 14.52
C PRO A 123 -8.53 9.29 15.41
N ALA A 124 -8.01 9.42 16.64
CA ALA A 124 -8.05 8.37 17.65
C ALA A 124 -8.14 8.94 19.07
N ARG A 125 -8.75 8.18 20.00
CA ARG A 125 -8.80 8.53 21.42
C ARG A 125 -7.40 8.51 22.04
N ASN A 126 -6.96 9.65 22.56
CA ASN A 126 -5.78 9.71 23.42
C ASN A 126 -6.08 8.97 24.74
N MET A 127 -5.21 8.04 25.10
CA MET A 127 -5.25 7.31 26.36
C MET A 127 -4.04 7.61 27.26
N VAL A 128 -3.21 8.59 26.88
CA VAL A 128 -2.09 9.11 27.68
C VAL A 128 -2.61 10.20 28.63
N PRO A 129 -2.42 10.07 29.97
CA PRO A 129 -2.84 11.08 30.94
C PRO A 129 -2.28 12.49 30.68
N ARG A 130 -3.01 13.55 31.04
CA ARG A 130 -2.58 14.95 30.83
C ARG A 130 -1.34 15.38 31.62
N ASN A 131 -0.93 14.60 32.63
CA ASN A 131 0.26 14.80 33.45
C ASN A 131 1.47 13.95 33.01
N GLU A 132 1.36 13.26 31.88
CA GLU A 132 2.40 12.42 31.28
C GLU A 132 2.92 13.08 30.00
N GLU A 133 4.15 12.75 29.59
CA GLU A 133 4.67 13.19 28.29
C GLU A 133 3.77 12.68 27.17
N SER A 134 3.44 13.54 26.19
CA SER A 134 2.60 13.13 25.05
C SER A 134 3.37 12.27 24.02
N GLN A 135 4.70 12.26 24.04
CA GLN A 135 5.52 11.59 23.03
C GLN A 135 6.54 10.60 23.62
N GLY A 136 7.23 9.87 22.74
CA GLY A 136 8.26 8.91 23.12
C GLY A 136 7.73 7.54 23.57
N GLN A 137 8.64 6.72 24.11
CA GLN A 137 8.35 5.31 24.43
C GLN A 137 7.35 5.16 25.60
N ARG A 138 7.40 6.08 26.58
CA ARG A 138 6.51 6.09 27.75
C ARG A 138 5.08 6.40 27.33
N ALA A 139 4.86 7.48 26.57
CA ALA A 139 3.55 7.85 26.02
C ALA A 139 2.92 6.69 25.23
N ARG A 140 3.66 6.09 24.30
CA ARG A 140 3.17 4.96 23.51
C ARG A 140 2.79 3.75 24.36
N LYS A 141 3.61 3.41 25.36
CA LYS A 141 3.27 2.29 26.27
C LYS A 141 1.99 2.58 27.06
N LEU A 142 1.82 3.81 27.57
CA LEU A 142 0.60 4.21 28.26
C LEU A 142 -0.62 4.19 27.34
N GLN A 143 -0.49 4.71 26.11
CA GLN A 143 -1.52 4.62 25.07
C GLN A 143 -1.93 3.16 24.83
N TYR A 144 -0.96 2.25 24.66
CA TYR A 144 -1.23 0.82 24.46
C TYR A 144 -1.91 0.17 25.66
N ASP A 145 -1.31 0.26 26.85
CA ASP A 145 -1.79 -0.39 28.07
C ASP A 145 -3.22 0.08 28.42
N ASN A 146 -3.48 1.37 28.31
CA ASN A 146 -4.77 1.97 28.66
C ASN A 146 -5.84 1.68 27.59
N MET A 147 -5.49 1.74 26.30
CA MET A 147 -6.41 1.35 25.22
C MET A 147 -6.75 -0.14 25.28
N MET A 148 -5.77 -1.02 25.47
CA MET A 148 -6.03 -2.45 25.62
C MET A 148 -6.83 -2.79 26.88
N ARG A 149 -6.66 -2.05 27.98
CA ARG A 149 -7.50 -2.20 29.18
C ARG A 149 -8.95 -1.79 28.91
N TYR A 150 -9.17 -0.68 28.20
CA TYR A 150 -10.50 -0.25 27.77
C TYR A 150 -11.17 -1.29 26.86
N ILE A 151 -10.49 -1.78 25.82
CA ILE A 151 -11.02 -2.80 24.91
C ILE A 151 -11.36 -4.10 25.65
N LYS A 152 -10.46 -4.62 26.51
CA LYS A 152 -10.66 -5.87 27.26
C LYS A 152 -11.80 -5.80 28.29
N ASN A 153 -12.07 -4.60 28.83
CA ASN A 153 -13.10 -4.38 29.84
C ASN A 153 -14.46 -3.97 29.22
N SER A 154 -14.57 -3.85 27.90
CA SER A 154 -15.83 -3.48 27.25
C SER A 154 -16.81 -4.66 27.16
N PRO A 155 -18.13 -4.42 27.02
CA PRO A 155 -19.11 -5.48 26.79
C PRO A 155 -18.91 -6.25 25.46
N ASN A 156 -18.13 -5.70 24.52
CA ASN A 156 -17.83 -6.33 23.24
C ASN A 156 -16.39 -5.99 22.78
N PRO A 157 -15.37 -6.71 23.26
CA PRO A 157 -13.97 -6.44 22.93
C PRO A 157 -13.62 -6.58 21.44
N PHE A 158 -14.43 -7.28 20.64
CA PHE A 158 -14.22 -7.38 19.18
C PHE A 158 -14.64 -6.13 18.43
N ASP A 159 -15.74 -5.51 18.85
CA ASP A 159 -16.26 -4.29 18.24
C ASP A 159 -15.42 -3.08 18.67
N GLU A 160 -15.17 -2.94 19.98
CA GLU A 160 -14.26 -1.89 20.47
C GLU A 160 -12.81 -2.11 20.01
N GLY A 161 -12.35 -3.36 19.91
CA GLY A 161 -11.05 -3.68 19.34
C GLY A 161 -10.94 -3.29 17.87
N TRP A 162 -12.01 -3.43 17.08
CA TRP A 162 -12.04 -2.97 15.69
C TRP A 162 -12.03 -1.44 15.63
N LYS A 163 -13.03 -0.76 16.23
CA LYS A 163 -13.16 0.73 16.22
C LYS A 163 -11.89 1.45 16.69
N ASN A 164 -11.25 0.95 17.74
CA ASN A 164 -10.10 1.59 18.37
C ASN A 164 -8.75 1.09 17.84
N SER A 165 -8.70 0.31 16.73
CA SER A 165 -7.45 -0.17 16.15
C SER A 165 -6.47 0.98 15.81
N THR A 166 -6.96 2.11 15.31
CA THR A 166 -6.16 3.33 15.09
C THR A 166 -5.43 3.79 16.36
N GLY A 167 -6.07 3.66 17.52
CA GLY A 167 -5.51 4.03 18.82
C GLY A 167 -4.29 3.20 19.23
N LEU A 168 -4.10 2.02 18.63
CA LEU A 168 -2.99 1.10 18.87
C LEU A 168 -1.85 1.26 17.84
N SER A 169 -2.08 1.96 16.73
CA SER A 169 -1.22 1.98 15.54
C SER A 169 0.23 2.42 15.78
N GLU A 170 0.51 3.32 16.73
CA GLU A 170 1.90 3.63 17.12
C GLU A 170 2.68 2.38 17.53
N THR A 171 2.02 1.46 18.24
CA THR A 171 2.60 0.20 18.72
C THR A 171 2.79 -0.79 17.57
N ALA A 172 1.88 -0.78 16.58
CA ALA A 172 2.03 -1.58 15.36
C ALA A 172 3.19 -1.07 14.49
N VAL A 173 3.41 0.25 14.43
CA VAL A 173 4.61 0.85 13.82
C VAL A 173 5.88 0.43 14.56
N GLU A 174 5.86 0.41 15.91
CA GLU A 174 7.01 -0.07 16.69
C GLU A 174 7.27 -1.58 16.51
N PHE A 175 6.23 -2.41 16.44
CA PHE A 175 6.36 -3.83 16.10
C PHE A 175 7.12 -4.00 14.78
N VAL A 176 6.68 -3.33 13.71
CA VAL A 176 7.33 -3.45 12.39
C VAL A 176 8.77 -2.94 12.41
N LYS A 177 9.07 -1.84 13.13
CA LYS A 177 10.44 -1.35 13.33
C LYS A 177 11.33 -2.40 14.00
N ARG A 178 10.93 -2.91 15.17
CA ARG A 178 11.70 -3.93 15.92
C ARG A 178 11.89 -5.22 15.12
N LYS A 179 10.88 -5.64 14.35
CA LYS A 179 11.00 -6.80 13.46
C LYS A 179 11.91 -6.51 12.26
N ASN A 180 11.90 -5.30 11.70
CA ASN A 180 12.83 -4.92 10.63
C ASN A 180 14.29 -4.82 11.12
N GLU A 181 14.52 -4.26 12.30
CA GLU A 181 15.83 -4.19 12.95
C GLU A 181 16.42 -5.57 13.24
N LYS A 182 15.58 -6.55 13.57
CA LYS A 182 16.01 -7.93 13.86
C LYS A 182 16.10 -8.85 12.63
N PHE A 183 15.13 -8.77 11.71
CA PHE A 183 14.92 -9.74 10.62
C PHE A 183 15.13 -9.16 9.21
N HIS A 184 15.48 -7.87 9.08
CA HIS A 184 15.53 -7.11 7.80
C HIS A 184 14.24 -7.20 6.97
N ALA A 185 13.11 -7.41 7.65
CA ALA A 185 11.81 -7.68 7.04
C ALA A 185 11.28 -6.53 6.14
N GLY A 186 11.78 -5.30 6.30
CA GLY A 186 11.37 -4.16 5.48
C GLY A 186 11.81 -4.27 4.01
N THR A 187 12.97 -4.86 3.75
CA THR A 187 13.45 -5.18 2.39
C THR A 187 12.48 -6.17 1.71
N LEU A 188 12.09 -7.23 2.42
CA LEU A 188 11.07 -8.18 1.92
C LEU A 188 9.68 -7.53 1.78
N ALA A 189 9.27 -6.68 2.72
CA ALA A 189 7.97 -6.00 2.67
C ALA A 189 7.82 -5.10 1.43
N ARG A 190 8.90 -4.48 0.93
CA ARG A 190 8.86 -3.73 -0.35
C ARG A 190 8.65 -4.66 -1.55
N LEU A 191 9.36 -5.79 -1.63
CA LEU A 191 9.13 -6.80 -2.69
C LEU A 191 7.71 -7.36 -2.65
N ALA A 192 7.18 -7.64 -1.46
CA ALA A 192 5.82 -8.12 -1.24
C ALA A 192 4.75 -7.09 -1.63
N LYS A 193 4.97 -5.81 -1.33
CA LYS A 193 4.08 -4.70 -1.73
C LYS A 193 4.11 -4.46 -3.24
N LEU A 194 5.30 -4.46 -3.86
CA LEU A 194 5.43 -4.40 -5.32
C LEU A 194 4.68 -5.57 -5.96
N TRP A 195 4.98 -6.80 -5.54
CA TRP A 195 4.30 -8.01 -6.00
C TRP A 195 2.77 -7.88 -5.91
N ASN A 196 2.24 -7.46 -4.75
CA ASN A 196 0.81 -7.24 -4.58
C ASN A 196 0.22 -6.16 -5.51
N LYS A 197 0.98 -5.14 -5.92
CA LYS A 197 0.52 -4.15 -6.92
C LYS A 197 0.56 -4.68 -8.35
N THR A 198 1.45 -5.65 -8.66
CA THR A 198 1.45 -6.40 -9.94
C THR A 198 0.32 -7.43 -10.03
N VAL A 199 -0.28 -7.80 -8.90
CA VAL A 199 -1.39 -8.74 -8.77
C VAL A 199 -2.73 -8.00 -8.86
N CYS A 200 -3.37 -8.14 -10.02
CA CYS A 200 -4.74 -7.70 -10.25
C CYS A 200 -5.70 -8.71 -9.62
N VAL A 201 -6.59 -8.22 -8.77
CA VAL A 201 -7.69 -8.96 -8.14
C VAL A 201 -8.95 -8.13 -8.24
N GLU A 202 -10.09 -8.82 -8.22
CA GLU A 202 -11.40 -8.16 -8.24
C GLU A 202 -11.75 -7.58 -6.85
N GLU A 203 -12.50 -6.47 -6.85
CA GLU A 203 -12.97 -5.70 -5.67
C GLU A 203 -11.87 -4.94 -4.89
N PHE A 204 -12.30 -3.93 -4.12
CA PHE A 204 -11.43 -3.23 -3.17
C PHE A 204 -11.23 -4.09 -1.91
N HIS A 205 -9.97 -4.22 -1.47
CA HIS A 205 -9.62 -4.93 -0.24
C HIS A 205 -8.75 -4.06 0.65
N SER A 206 -9.38 -3.35 1.58
CA SER A 206 -8.73 -2.57 2.64
C SER A 206 -7.62 -3.35 3.35
N GLY A 207 -6.51 -2.68 3.70
CA GLY A 207 -5.41 -3.30 4.46
C GLY A 207 -4.51 -4.27 3.67
N ARG A 208 -4.65 -4.41 2.34
CA ARG A 208 -3.74 -5.23 1.49
C ARG A 208 -2.26 -5.00 1.79
N SER A 209 -1.83 -3.74 1.94
CA SER A 209 -0.46 -3.34 2.28
C SER A 209 0.02 -3.99 3.60
N THR A 210 -0.78 -3.88 4.66
CA THR A 210 -0.51 -4.46 5.99
C THR A 210 -0.49 -5.99 5.98
N ILE A 211 -1.38 -6.63 5.21
CA ILE A 211 -1.39 -8.09 5.03
C ILE A 211 -0.06 -8.55 4.42
N MET A 212 0.40 -7.91 3.35
CA MET A 212 1.68 -8.24 2.71
C MET A 212 2.87 -8.04 3.66
N GLU A 213 2.87 -6.94 4.41
CA GLU A 213 3.92 -6.60 5.37
C GLU A 213 4.00 -7.61 6.53
N TYR A 214 2.87 -8.01 7.12
CA TYR A 214 2.87 -8.96 8.23
C TYR A 214 3.22 -10.39 7.76
N ILE A 215 2.75 -10.82 6.58
CA ILE A 215 3.19 -12.10 5.99
C ILE A 215 4.70 -12.05 5.65
N SER A 216 5.22 -10.91 5.19
CA SER A 216 6.67 -10.70 4.99
C SER A 216 7.46 -10.83 6.29
N ILE A 217 6.99 -10.21 7.38
CA ILE A 217 7.61 -10.35 8.71
C ILE A 217 7.64 -11.81 9.14
N ARG A 218 6.53 -12.56 8.97
CA ARG A 218 6.51 -14.00 9.30
C ARG A 218 7.45 -14.82 8.41
N ALA A 219 7.55 -14.50 7.12
CA ALA A 219 8.45 -15.18 6.20
C ALA A 219 9.93 -14.96 6.53
N ALA A 220 10.34 -13.71 6.79
CA ALA A 220 11.69 -13.36 7.22
C ALA A 220 12.02 -13.96 8.59
N GLU A 221 11.06 -13.96 9.52
CA GLU A 221 11.20 -14.58 10.85
C GLU A 221 11.38 -16.09 10.79
N ILE A 222 10.77 -16.79 9.84
CA ILE A 222 11.00 -18.23 9.61
C ILE A 222 12.40 -18.45 9.03
N GLU A 223 12.80 -17.73 7.98
CA GLU A 223 14.08 -18.00 7.31
C GLU A 223 15.30 -17.60 8.16
N GLN A 224 15.25 -16.54 8.98
CA GLN A 224 16.36 -16.22 9.90
C GLN A 224 16.49 -17.26 11.03
N ARG A 225 15.40 -17.90 11.47
CA ARG A 225 15.47 -19.04 12.40
C ARG A 225 16.13 -20.27 11.76
N ASN A 226 16.11 -20.36 10.43
CA ASN A 226 16.72 -21.43 9.64
C ASN A 226 18.18 -21.13 9.23
N GLY A 227 18.73 -19.93 9.52
CA GLY A 227 20.12 -19.59 9.23
C GLY A 227 20.37 -18.13 8.87
N ARG A 228 21.30 -17.89 7.94
CA ARG A 228 21.68 -16.54 7.48
C ARG A 228 20.55 -15.88 6.68
N GLU A 229 20.47 -14.55 6.77
CA GLU A 229 19.58 -13.72 5.95
C GLU A 229 19.72 -14.08 4.46
N ASN A 230 18.59 -14.35 3.79
CA ASN A 230 18.56 -14.60 2.36
C ASN A 230 17.23 -14.10 1.78
N THR A 231 17.26 -12.97 1.07
CA THR A 231 16.08 -12.29 0.53
C THR A 231 15.30 -13.17 -0.45
N LEU A 232 15.99 -14.00 -1.24
CA LEU A 232 15.38 -14.95 -2.18
C LEU A 232 14.58 -16.04 -1.45
N LYS A 233 15.16 -16.71 -0.45
CA LYS A 233 14.46 -17.71 0.37
C LYS A 233 13.30 -17.08 1.14
N ALA A 234 13.46 -15.88 1.67
CA ALA A 234 12.41 -15.18 2.40
C ALA A 234 11.26 -14.73 1.48
N PHE A 235 11.54 -14.33 0.24
CA PHE A 235 10.52 -14.04 -0.78
C PHE A 235 9.81 -15.31 -1.26
N ARG A 236 10.55 -16.40 -1.52
CA ARG A 236 10.00 -17.74 -1.79
C ARG A 236 9.10 -18.22 -0.64
N ARG A 237 9.48 -17.97 0.62
CA ARG A 237 8.67 -18.28 1.81
C ARG A 237 7.41 -17.43 1.89
N PHE A 238 7.50 -16.12 1.63
CA PHE A 238 6.36 -15.21 1.55
C PHE A 238 5.34 -15.69 0.52
N LEU A 239 5.78 -15.98 -0.72
CA LEU A 239 4.93 -16.53 -1.77
C LEU A 239 4.39 -17.92 -1.41
N SER A 240 5.17 -18.75 -0.70
CA SER A 240 4.69 -20.08 -0.25
C SER A 240 3.59 -19.99 0.80
N ILE A 241 3.58 -18.95 1.66
CA ILE A 241 2.50 -18.74 2.63
C ILE A 241 1.21 -18.31 1.94
N ILE A 242 1.29 -17.44 0.93
CA ILE A 242 0.11 -16.98 0.18
C ILE A 242 -0.36 -18.06 -0.82
N GLY A 243 0.57 -18.80 -1.43
CA GLY A 243 0.31 -19.96 -2.30
C GLY A 243 -0.14 -21.23 -1.59
N CYS A 244 -0.47 -21.13 -0.29
CA CYS A 244 -1.16 -22.16 0.48
C CYS A 244 -2.65 -21.83 0.61
N GLN A 245 -3.47 -22.89 0.68
CA GLN A 245 -4.90 -22.79 0.94
C GLN A 245 -5.20 -22.00 2.21
N GLU A 246 -6.27 -21.20 2.21
CA GLU A 246 -6.62 -20.26 3.28
C GLU A 246 -6.77 -20.94 4.65
N GLU A 247 -7.22 -22.19 4.69
CA GLU A 247 -7.38 -23.02 5.88
C GLU A 247 -6.03 -23.29 6.60
N LYS A 248 -4.89 -23.10 5.90
CA LYS A 248 -3.53 -23.29 6.43
C LYS A 248 -2.90 -22.00 6.96
N ILE A 249 -3.48 -20.83 6.68
CA ILE A 249 -2.94 -19.54 7.15
C ILE A 249 -3.29 -19.37 8.64
N ASN A 250 -2.26 -19.48 9.50
CA ASN A 250 -2.36 -19.38 10.95
C ASN A 250 -1.19 -18.54 11.49
N ILE A 251 -1.37 -17.22 11.55
CA ILE A 251 -0.33 -16.25 11.87
C ILE A 251 -0.83 -15.30 12.96
N PHE A 252 -0.15 -15.34 14.10
CA PHE A 252 -0.26 -14.36 15.19
C PHE A 252 1.10 -14.26 15.90
N TRP A 253 1.27 -13.22 16.70
CA TRP A 253 2.48 -12.98 17.51
C TRP A 253 2.10 -12.85 18.99
N THR A 254 3.09 -12.92 19.87
CA THR A 254 2.89 -12.70 21.32
C THR A 254 3.86 -11.65 21.86
N ASP A 255 4.28 -10.70 21.01
CA ASP A 255 5.19 -9.60 21.36
C ASP A 255 4.53 -8.55 22.28
N TYR A 256 3.19 -8.41 22.24
CA TYR A 256 2.42 -7.41 23.00
C TYR A 256 1.22 -7.98 23.80
N TYR A 257 0.74 -9.18 23.45
CA TYR A 257 -0.29 -9.92 24.19
C TYR A 257 0.10 -11.39 24.33
N LYS A 258 -0.46 -12.10 25.31
CA LYS A 258 -0.23 -13.54 25.51
C LYS A 258 -1.18 -14.36 24.64
N ASP A 259 -0.80 -15.60 24.31
CA ASP A 259 -1.70 -16.55 23.64
C ASP A 259 -3.01 -16.78 24.44
N SER A 260 -2.94 -16.72 25.78
CA SER A 260 -4.12 -16.79 26.66
C SER A 260 -5.08 -15.60 26.56
N GLU A 261 -4.72 -14.54 25.84
CA GLU A 261 -5.55 -13.33 25.63
C GLU A 261 -6.18 -13.29 24.23
N ILE A 262 -5.88 -14.26 23.37
CA ILE A 262 -6.54 -14.44 22.07
C ILE A 262 -7.77 -15.32 22.28
N ASP A 263 -8.94 -14.86 21.84
CA ASP A 263 -10.19 -15.61 21.97
C ASP A 263 -10.13 -16.95 21.23
N ASP A 264 -10.63 -17.99 21.89
CA ASP A 264 -10.59 -19.37 21.44
C ASP A 264 -11.35 -19.61 20.12
N ARG A 265 -12.41 -18.82 19.85
CA ARG A 265 -13.11 -18.78 18.56
C ARG A 265 -12.21 -18.20 17.48
N MET A 266 -11.47 -17.14 17.79
CA MET A 266 -10.53 -16.50 16.85
C MET A 266 -9.38 -17.43 16.49
N LYS A 267 -8.79 -18.14 17.47
CA LYS A 267 -7.76 -19.18 17.23
C LYS A 267 -8.23 -20.27 16.26
N ARG A 268 -9.54 -20.57 16.24
CA ARG A 268 -10.19 -21.54 15.34
C ARG A 268 -10.60 -20.96 13.97
N THR A 269 -10.68 -19.63 13.80
CA THR A 269 -10.99 -19.04 12.47
C THR A 269 -9.84 -19.26 11.49
N ARG A 270 -10.16 -19.44 10.19
CA ARG A 270 -9.21 -19.42 9.09
C ARG A 270 -9.79 -18.62 7.91
N PRO A 271 -8.96 -17.94 7.10
CA PRO A 271 -7.54 -17.67 7.35
C PRO A 271 -7.36 -16.75 8.58
N LEU A 272 -6.30 -16.97 9.36
CA LEU A 272 -5.97 -16.17 10.54
C LEU A 272 -4.66 -15.41 10.33
N LEU A 273 -4.76 -14.08 10.25
CA LEU A 273 -3.66 -13.14 10.36
C LEU A 273 -4.04 -12.10 11.42
N LEU A 274 -3.70 -12.38 12.67
CA LEU A 274 -4.00 -11.52 13.80
C LEU A 274 -3.06 -10.32 13.83
N ASP A 275 -3.58 -9.12 14.09
CA ASP A 275 -2.73 -7.95 14.32
C ASP A 275 -1.77 -8.21 15.50
N PRO A 276 -0.47 -7.89 15.39
CA PRO A 276 0.53 -8.19 16.42
C PRO A 276 0.39 -7.36 17.69
N THR A 277 -0.51 -6.36 17.71
CA THR A 277 -0.81 -5.51 18.87
C THR A 277 -2.26 -5.66 19.35
N ASN A 278 -3.19 -6.03 18.47
CA ASN A 278 -4.62 -6.16 18.76
C ASN A 278 -5.11 -7.62 18.64
N PRO A 279 -5.26 -8.36 19.76
CA PRO A 279 -5.69 -9.77 19.75
C PRO A 279 -7.17 -9.97 19.39
N PHE A 280 -7.91 -8.90 19.06
CA PHE A 280 -9.30 -8.94 18.63
C PHE A 280 -9.48 -8.65 17.12
N ASN A 281 -8.40 -8.34 16.39
CA ASN A 281 -8.45 -7.93 14.98
C ASN A 281 -7.70 -8.92 14.05
N ASN A 282 -8.40 -9.95 13.56
CA ASN A 282 -7.94 -10.76 12.43
C ASN A 282 -8.08 -9.93 11.13
N ILE A 283 -6.97 -9.52 10.54
CA ILE A 283 -6.93 -8.60 9.38
C ILE A 283 -7.43 -9.28 8.08
N LEU A 284 -7.47 -10.61 8.05
CA LEU A 284 -8.09 -11.38 6.97
C LEU A 284 -9.60 -11.64 7.19
N ARG A 285 -10.19 -11.18 8.30
CA ARG A 285 -11.64 -11.27 8.54
C ARG A 285 -12.40 -10.50 7.45
N GLY A 286 -13.38 -11.15 6.84
CA GLY A 286 -14.23 -10.54 5.82
C GLY A 286 -13.59 -10.44 4.43
N LYS A 287 -12.37 -10.95 4.23
CA LYS A 287 -11.85 -11.19 2.86
C LYS A 287 -12.64 -12.34 2.24
N ASN A 288 -13.11 -12.15 1.01
CA ASN A 288 -13.90 -13.17 0.31
C ASN A 288 -12.99 -14.32 -0.18
N LYS A 289 -13.53 -15.53 -0.30
CA LYS A 289 -12.74 -16.71 -0.71
C LYS A 289 -12.13 -16.57 -2.12
N GLY A 290 -12.84 -15.93 -3.05
CA GLY A 290 -12.35 -15.68 -4.41
C GLY A 290 -11.10 -14.80 -4.45
N TYR A 291 -11.00 -13.80 -3.58
CA TYR A 291 -9.78 -13.01 -3.38
C TYR A 291 -8.63 -13.89 -2.88
N MET A 292 -8.87 -14.74 -1.88
CA MET A 292 -7.84 -15.66 -1.36
C MET A 292 -7.38 -16.67 -2.43
N GLU A 293 -8.30 -17.26 -3.19
CA GLU A 293 -8.01 -18.18 -4.31
C GLU A 293 -7.24 -17.49 -5.45
N GLN A 294 -7.55 -16.23 -5.78
CA GLN A 294 -6.79 -15.44 -6.75
C GLN A 294 -5.36 -15.16 -6.24
N MET A 295 -5.20 -14.75 -4.98
CA MET A 295 -3.89 -14.51 -4.37
C MET A 295 -3.05 -15.81 -4.30
N GLU A 296 -3.66 -16.94 -3.95
CA GLU A 296 -3.03 -18.28 -3.96
C GLU A 296 -2.51 -18.64 -5.36
N LYS A 297 -3.36 -18.48 -6.38
CA LYS A 297 -3.03 -18.74 -7.79
C LYS A 297 -1.85 -17.91 -8.26
N PHE A 298 -1.85 -16.60 -8.01
CA PHE A 298 -0.79 -15.70 -8.46
C PHE A 298 0.51 -15.88 -7.66
N ALA A 299 0.44 -16.22 -6.37
CA ALA A 299 1.62 -16.59 -5.61
C ALA A 299 2.33 -17.83 -6.22
N ARG A 300 1.57 -18.83 -6.69
CA ARG A 300 2.11 -19.99 -7.41
C ARG A 300 2.71 -19.67 -8.78
N VAL A 301 2.07 -18.81 -9.57
CA VAL A 301 2.63 -18.33 -10.85
C VAL A 301 3.96 -17.59 -10.62
N THR A 302 4.05 -16.80 -9.55
CA THR A 302 5.27 -16.08 -9.17
C THR A 302 6.37 -17.04 -8.68
N LEU A 303 6.02 -18.10 -7.95
CA LEU A 303 6.97 -19.17 -7.58
C LEU A 303 7.55 -19.87 -8.82
N GLY A 304 6.73 -20.21 -9.81
CA GLY A 304 7.22 -20.83 -11.06
C GLY A 304 8.23 -19.94 -11.81
N ARG A 305 7.96 -18.63 -11.94
CA ARG A 305 8.92 -17.66 -12.50
C ARG A 305 10.21 -17.56 -11.67
N LEU A 306 10.13 -17.75 -10.36
CA LEU A 306 11.28 -17.75 -9.46
C LEU A 306 12.13 -19.02 -9.64
N ASP A 307 11.50 -20.19 -9.80
CA ASP A 307 12.15 -21.45 -10.16
C ASP A 307 12.85 -21.36 -11.53
N GLU A 308 12.18 -20.77 -12.52
CA GLU A 308 12.76 -20.50 -13.85
C GLU A 308 13.98 -19.56 -13.77
N ALA A 309 13.89 -18.47 -13.01
CA ALA A 309 15.00 -17.53 -12.80
C ALA A 309 16.20 -18.17 -12.07
N GLU A 310 15.96 -19.01 -11.05
CA GLU A 310 17.03 -19.78 -10.40
C GLU A 310 17.67 -20.78 -11.38
N CYS A 311 16.88 -21.44 -12.24
CA CYS A 311 17.40 -22.35 -13.26
C CYS A 311 18.22 -21.64 -14.35
N GLN A 312 17.87 -20.41 -14.72
CA GLN A 312 18.65 -19.57 -15.64
C GLN A 312 19.97 -19.11 -15.00
N ALA A 313 19.92 -18.65 -13.74
CA ALA A 313 21.09 -18.24 -12.98
C ALA A 313 22.13 -19.37 -12.84
N LEU A 314 21.67 -20.59 -12.50
CA LEU A 314 22.52 -21.79 -12.38
C LEU A 314 23.17 -22.20 -13.71
N ARG A 315 22.58 -21.84 -14.85
CA ARG A 315 23.15 -22.05 -16.19
C ARG A 315 24.09 -20.91 -16.64
N GLY A 316 24.28 -19.90 -15.79
CA GLY A 316 25.10 -18.72 -16.08
C GLY A 316 24.46 -17.71 -17.06
N GLY A 317 23.15 -17.86 -17.33
CA GLY A 317 22.38 -16.91 -18.14
C GLY A 317 22.06 -15.62 -17.37
N ASP A 318 21.66 -14.58 -18.10
CA ASP A 318 21.19 -13.34 -17.50
C ASP A 318 19.77 -13.51 -16.93
N ILE A 319 19.53 -12.85 -15.79
CA ILE A 319 18.29 -12.94 -15.02
C ILE A 319 17.42 -11.73 -15.33
N ASP A 320 16.27 -11.92 -15.97
CA ASP A 320 15.27 -10.86 -16.02
C ASP A 320 14.47 -10.78 -14.70
N MET A 321 14.88 -9.82 -13.87
CA MET A 321 14.17 -9.45 -12.65
C MET A 321 12.74 -8.96 -12.92
N ILE A 322 12.43 -8.43 -14.11
CA ILE A 322 11.12 -7.87 -14.46
C ILE A 322 10.12 -9.01 -14.69
N ALA A 323 10.51 -10.07 -15.41
CA ALA A 323 9.69 -11.25 -15.65
C ALA A 323 9.09 -11.86 -14.35
N ILE A 324 9.86 -11.90 -13.26
CA ILE A 324 9.39 -12.39 -11.94
C ILE A 324 8.17 -11.57 -11.47
N PHE A 325 8.28 -10.24 -11.55
CA PHE A 325 7.25 -9.27 -11.15
C PHE A 325 6.32 -8.85 -12.30
N GLN A 326 6.30 -9.56 -13.43
CA GLN A 326 5.35 -9.28 -14.52
C GLN A 326 3.90 -9.37 -13.98
N HIS A 327 3.01 -8.51 -14.49
CA HIS A 327 1.62 -8.43 -14.05
C HIS A 327 0.89 -9.79 -14.08
N GLN A 328 -0.08 -9.92 -13.18
CA GLN A 328 -0.81 -11.16 -12.92
C GLN A 328 -2.33 -10.89 -12.84
N PRO A 329 -3.15 -11.56 -13.68
CA PRO A 329 -2.74 -12.50 -14.74
C PRO A 329 -1.88 -11.81 -15.80
N SER A 330 -1.02 -12.58 -16.48
CA SER A 330 -0.28 -12.06 -17.65
C SER A 330 -1.27 -11.48 -18.66
N TRP A 331 -0.92 -10.37 -19.30
CA TRP A 331 -1.85 -9.60 -20.14
C TRP A 331 -2.49 -10.44 -21.26
N MET A 332 -1.73 -11.38 -21.84
CA MET A 332 -2.23 -12.33 -22.86
C MET A 332 -3.26 -13.34 -22.33
N ASN A 333 -3.32 -13.54 -21.01
CA ASN A 333 -4.20 -14.47 -20.30
C ASN A 333 -5.35 -13.76 -19.56
N LEU A 334 -5.53 -12.45 -19.75
CA LEU A 334 -6.79 -11.78 -19.40
C LEU A 334 -7.93 -12.37 -20.26
N PRO A 335 -9.16 -12.50 -19.73
CA PRO A 335 -10.26 -13.22 -20.41
C PRO A 335 -10.93 -12.37 -21.50
N LEU A 336 -10.14 -11.87 -22.47
CA LEU A 336 -10.59 -10.89 -23.47
C LEU A 336 -11.59 -11.46 -24.50
N ASN A 337 -11.72 -12.79 -24.61
CA ASN A 337 -12.52 -13.46 -25.67
C ASN A 337 -13.29 -14.74 -25.28
N SER A 338 -13.21 -15.26 -24.04
CA SER A 338 -13.43 -16.72 -23.79
C SER A 338 -14.49 -17.17 -22.77
N ARG A 339 -15.46 -16.34 -22.35
CA ARG A 339 -16.66 -16.79 -21.60
C ARG A 339 -17.95 -16.04 -21.97
N PRO A 340 -18.93 -16.68 -22.66
CA PRO A 340 -20.21 -16.06 -22.98
C PRO A 340 -21.19 -15.90 -21.79
N SER A 341 -21.05 -16.72 -20.75
CA SER A 341 -22.08 -16.91 -19.70
C SER A 341 -21.66 -16.49 -18.28
N ALA A 342 -20.41 -16.05 -18.08
CA ALA A 342 -20.01 -15.43 -16.82
C ALA A 342 -20.57 -14.00 -16.74
N LYS A 343 -21.05 -13.57 -15.58
CA LYS A 343 -21.46 -12.16 -15.36
C LYS A 343 -20.25 -11.26 -15.60
N LYS A 344 -20.37 -10.31 -16.54
CA LYS A 344 -19.26 -9.48 -17.00
C LYS A 344 -18.73 -8.55 -15.87
N PRO A 345 -17.40 -8.36 -15.76
CA PRO A 345 -16.81 -7.23 -15.04
C PRO A 345 -17.26 -5.86 -15.60
N ARG A 346 -16.95 -4.76 -14.89
CA ARG A 346 -17.60 -3.45 -15.11
C ARG A 346 -16.67 -2.27 -15.47
N ASN A 347 -15.34 -2.45 -15.50
CA ASN A 347 -14.38 -1.36 -15.26
C ASN A 347 -13.45 -1.01 -16.45
N PHE A 348 -12.58 -0.02 -16.22
CA PHE A 348 -11.74 0.74 -17.16
C PHE A 348 -10.59 -0.03 -17.85
N TYR A 349 -9.89 0.70 -18.73
CA TYR A 349 -8.77 0.29 -19.55
C TYR A 349 -7.54 1.14 -19.23
N VAL A 350 -6.34 0.57 -19.44
CA VAL A 350 -5.11 1.34 -19.57
C VAL A 350 -4.23 0.68 -20.63
N GLY A 351 -3.92 1.40 -21.71
CA GLY A 351 -2.94 0.99 -22.73
C GLY A 351 -1.58 1.67 -22.53
N VAL A 352 -0.52 1.10 -23.11
CA VAL A 352 0.80 1.73 -23.23
C VAL A 352 1.34 1.52 -24.63
N HIS A 353 1.85 2.60 -25.23
CA HIS A 353 2.53 2.59 -26.53
C HIS A 353 3.94 3.15 -26.42
N ASP A 354 4.87 2.61 -27.20
CA ASP A 354 6.00 3.42 -27.68
C ASP A 354 5.60 4.16 -28.97
N GLY A 355 6.47 5.07 -29.42
CA GLY A 355 6.20 5.91 -30.60
C GLY A 355 6.18 5.18 -31.94
N ASP A 356 6.58 3.91 -32.01
CA ASP A 356 6.85 3.19 -33.25
C ASP A 356 5.70 2.22 -33.62
N GLY A 357 4.59 2.27 -32.89
CA GLY A 357 3.33 1.58 -33.22
C GLY A 357 3.18 0.17 -32.64
N GLY A 358 4.10 -0.29 -31.79
CA GLY A 358 4.02 -1.60 -31.13
C GLY A 358 2.83 -1.69 -30.17
N LEU A 359 1.84 -2.53 -30.49
CA LEU A 359 0.65 -2.76 -29.66
C LEU A 359 0.84 -3.89 -28.63
N LEU A 360 1.01 -3.54 -27.35
CA LEU A 360 0.79 -4.44 -26.21
C LEU A 360 -0.61 -4.18 -25.63
N MET A 361 -1.64 -4.77 -26.25
CA MET A 361 -3.02 -4.24 -26.15
C MET A 361 -4.04 -5.11 -25.36
N PRO A 362 -4.83 -4.50 -24.45
CA PRO A 362 -6.05 -5.08 -23.85
C PRO A 362 -7.38 -4.49 -24.41
N LYS A 363 -8.51 -5.24 -24.37
CA LYS A 363 -9.90 -4.79 -24.67
C LYS A 363 -10.95 -5.84 -24.20
N THR A 364 -12.22 -5.61 -23.78
CA THR A 364 -13.20 -4.51 -23.94
C THR A 364 -14.33 -4.54 -22.87
N VAL A 365 -15.01 -3.40 -22.61
CA VAL A 365 -16.38 -3.18 -22.00
C VAL A 365 -16.53 -3.10 -20.47
N LYS A 366 -17.32 -2.19 -19.83
CA LYS A 366 -17.91 -0.82 -20.07
C LYS A 366 -18.81 -0.42 -18.85
N LYS A 367 -18.92 0.88 -18.48
CA LYS A 367 -20.21 1.53 -18.07
C LYS A 367 -20.15 3.07 -17.95
N SER A 368 -21.30 3.74 -18.02
CA SER A 368 -21.52 5.16 -17.70
C SER A 368 -21.65 5.44 -16.19
N GLY A 369 -20.94 6.47 -15.72
CA GLY A 369 -20.98 7.00 -14.35
C GLY A 369 -19.78 7.91 -14.05
N ALA A 370 -19.74 8.51 -12.86
CA ALA A 370 -18.49 9.04 -12.29
C ALA A 370 -17.64 7.88 -11.72
N LEU A 371 -16.32 8.07 -11.60
CA LEU A 371 -15.44 7.06 -10.99
C LEU A 371 -15.84 6.81 -9.53
N MET A 372 -15.82 5.54 -9.13
CA MET A 372 -15.87 5.13 -7.72
C MET A 372 -14.44 4.88 -7.20
N ASP A 373 -14.26 4.88 -5.88
CA ASP A 373 -12.94 4.70 -5.26
C ASP A 373 -12.30 3.35 -5.62
N THR A 374 -13.13 2.32 -5.81
CA THR A 374 -12.74 1.00 -6.35
C THR A 374 -12.02 1.10 -7.69
N ASP A 375 -12.38 2.09 -8.50
CA ASP A 375 -11.91 2.24 -9.86
C ASP A 375 -10.60 3.02 -9.89
N ARG A 376 -10.50 4.05 -9.02
CA ARG A 376 -9.24 4.73 -8.72
C ARG A 376 -8.17 3.74 -8.28
N GLU A 377 -8.43 2.88 -7.29
CA GLU A 377 -7.40 1.93 -6.82
C GLU A 377 -6.94 0.94 -7.90
N ILE A 378 -7.81 0.58 -8.85
CA ILE A 378 -7.45 -0.28 -9.98
C ILE A 378 -6.56 0.49 -10.97
N VAL A 379 -6.92 1.74 -11.31
CA VAL A 379 -6.13 2.62 -12.18
C VAL A 379 -4.77 2.94 -11.54
N GLU A 380 -4.74 3.30 -10.26
CA GLU A 380 -3.52 3.45 -9.46
C GLU A 380 -2.66 2.19 -9.48
N SER A 381 -3.24 1.03 -9.13
CA SER A 381 -2.46 -0.22 -9.07
C SER A 381 -1.91 -0.60 -10.45
N PHE A 382 -2.62 -0.32 -11.53
CA PHE A 382 -2.10 -0.49 -12.89
C PHE A 382 -0.95 0.48 -13.16
N LEU A 383 -1.19 1.78 -13.05
CA LEU A 383 -0.23 2.83 -13.40
C LEU A 383 1.03 2.70 -12.55
N PHE A 384 0.90 2.53 -11.23
CA PHE A 384 2.05 2.42 -10.34
C PHE A 384 2.83 1.12 -10.49
N SER A 385 2.20 -0.03 -10.73
CA SER A 385 2.97 -1.27 -10.98
C SER A 385 3.70 -1.23 -12.32
N PHE A 386 3.08 -0.68 -13.37
CA PHE A 386 3.76 -0.46 -14.65
C PHE A 386 4.94 0.51 -14.50
N THR A 387 4.79 1.55 -13.67
CA THR A 387 5.77 2.64 -13.58
C THR A 387 6.90 2.41 -12.57
N ASP A 388 6.70 1.69 -11.46
CA ASP A 388 7.82 1.20 -10.63
C ASP A 388 8.69 0.22 -11.44
N ILE A 389 8.08 -0.67 -12.23
CA ILE A 389 8.79 -1.59 -13.13
C ILE A 389 9.53 -0.81 -14.23
N THR A 390 8.85 0.09 -14.94
CA THR A 390 9.44 0.86 -16.04
C THR A 390 10.53 1.80 -15.56
N ALA A 391 10.33 2.53 -14.46
CA ALA A 391 11.35 3.41 -13.90
C ALA A 391 12.57 2.65 -13.35
N THR A 392 12.38 1.46 -12.77
CA THR A 392 13.48 0.56 -12.40
C THR A 392 14.24 0.04 -13.62
N SER A 393 13.57 -0.09 -14.77
CA SER A 393 14.17 -0.49 -16.03
C SER A 393 14.95 0.66 -16.70
N SER A 394 14.36 1.85 -16.79
CA SER A 394 14.98 3.09 -17.27
C SER A 394 16.23 3.47 -16.47
N LYS A 395 16.20 3.33 -15.13
CA LYS A 395 17.40 3.47 -14.28
C LYS A 395 18.58 2.63 -14.78
N LYS A 396 18.34 1.36 -15.14
CA LYS A 396 19.38 0.44 -15.64
C LYS A 396 19.94 0.85 -17.01
N LYS A 397 19.15 1.57 -17.81
CA LYS A 397 19.55 2.19 -19.09
C LYS A 397 20.23 3.57 -18.92
N GLY A 398 20.42 4.04 -17.69
CA GLY A 398 21.08 5.31 -17.38
C GLY A 398 20.16 6.54 -17.40
N GLU A 399 18.87 6.38 -17.71
CA GLU A 399 17.89 7.44 -17.78
C GLU A 399 17.59 8.01 -16.38
N ARG A 400 18.06 9.23 -16.12
CA ARG A 400 17.80 9.94 -14.85
C ARG A 400 16.46 10.69 -14.92
N ASN A 401 15.79 10.82 -13.78
CA ASN A 401 14.55 11.58 -13.57
C ASN A 401 13.24 10.98 -14.14
N VAL A 402 13.27 9.84 -14.85
CA VAL A 402 12.05 9.17 -15.37
C VAL A 402 11.05 8.89 -14.23
N ALA A 403 11.52 8.29 -13.14
CA ALA A 403 10.68 7.99 -11.96
C ALA A 403 9.92 9.22 -11.42
N GLU A 404 10.53 10.41 -11.44
CA GLU A 404 10.00 11.62 -10.79
C GLU A 404 9.11 12.45 -11.71
N ARG A 405 9.26 12.32 -13.03
CA ARG A 405 8.24 12.77 -13.99
C ARG A 405 7.01 11.88 -13.87
N VAL A 406 7.22 10.58 -14.03
CA VAL A 406 6.15 9.59 -14.06
C VAL A 406 5.36 9.54 -12.75
N GLN A 407 6.02 9.64 -11.59
CA GLN A 407 5.34 9.77 -10.29
C GLN A 407 4.42 11.01 -10.24
N ARG A 408 4.93 12.18 -10.64
CA ARG A 408 4.18 13.44 -10.67
C ARG A 408 2.99 13.37 -11.63
N ASP A 409 3.20 12.78 -12.80
CA ASP A 409 2.19 12.72 -13.84
C ASP A 409 1.08 11.73 -13.44
N VAL A 410 1.42 10.58 -12.84
CA VAL A 410 0.41 9.66 -12.26
C VAL A 410 -0.30 10.25 -11.03
N GLN A 411 0.40 10.99 -10.17
CA GLN A 411 -0.23 11.67 -9.02
C GLN A 411 -1.30 12.69 -9.47
N LYS A 412 -1.07 13.40 -10.57
CA LYS A 412 -2.10 14.27 -11.18
C LYS A 412 -3.29 13.46 -11.71
N MET A 413 -3.05 12.35 -12.41
CA MET A 413 -4.12 11.51 -12.97
C MET A 413 -5.14 11.03 -11.92
N ILE A 414 -4.72 10.89 -10.66
CA ILE A 414 -5.53 10.29 -9.60
C ILE A 414 -6.15 11.31 -8.63
N ALA A 415 -5.99 12.62 -8.88
CA ALA A 415 -6.68 13.68 -8.14
C ALA A 415 -8.21 13.64 -8.39
N PRO A 416 -9.06 13.80 -7.35
CA PRO A 416 -10.51 13.96 -7.50
C PRO A 416 -11.00 14.99 -8.51
N ASP A 417 -10.28 16.11 -8.68
CA ASP A 417 -10.65 17.19 -9.60
C ASP A 417 -10.45 16.86 -11.09
N THR A 418 -9.64 15.85 -11.40
CA THR A 418 -9.00 15.74 -12.71
C THR A 418 -9.97 15.23 -13.77
N SER A 419 -10.51 16.18 -14.54
CA SER A 419 -11.51 15.93 -15.57
C SER A 419 -10.91 15.27 -16.81
N TRP A 420 -11.22 14.00 -17.02
CA TRP A 420 -10.77 13.21 -18.17
C TRP A 420 -11.54 13.56 -19.45
N SER A 421 -10.98 14.42 -20.29
CA SER A 421 -11.52 14.74 -21.62
C SER A 421 -11.14 13.67 -22.66
N PRO A 422 -12.06 13.30 -23.58
CA PRO A 422 -11.71 12.46 -24.73
C PRO A 422 -10.72 13.17 -25.66
N GLY A 423 -9.61 12.50 -25.99
CA GLY A 423 -8.58 13.03 -26.88
C GLY A 423 -8.99 12.87 -28.35
N GLY A 424 -9.36 13.98 -29.00
CA GLY A 424 -9.53 14.03 -30.45
C GLY A 424 -8.21 13.79 -31.19
N GLU A 425 -8.21 13.38 -32.46
CA GLU A 425 -9.34 13.03 -33.33
C GLU A 425 -9.24 11.55 -33.78
N GLY A 426 -10.34 10.98 -34.29
CA GLY A 426 -10.32 9.68 -35.00
C GLY A 426 -10.99 8.48 -34.32
N SER A 427 -11.20 8.49 -33.00
CA SER A 427 -12.05 7.50 -32.32
C SER A 427 -12.84 8.12 -31.16
N ASN A 428 -14.15 7.89 -31.18
CA ASN A 428 -15.03 8.38 -30.11
C ASN A 428 -14.75 7.65 -28.79
N LYS A 429 -14.51 8.44 -27.73
CA LYS A 429 -14.49 8.10 -26.29
C LYS A 429 -13.18 7.61 -25.65
N ASP A 430 -12.03 7.71 -26.30
CA ASP A 430 -10.73 7.49 -25.62
C ASP A 430 -10.29 8.77 -24.89
N ALA A 431 -10.17 8.77 -23.56
CA ALA A 431 -9.34 9.77 -22.86
C ALA A 431 -7.86 9.37 -23.04
N ARG A 432 -6.99 10.34 -23.36
CA ARG A 432 -5.58 10.08 -23.76
C ARG A 432 -4.62 11.02 -23.05
N MET A 433 -3.51 10.48 -22.59
CA MET A 433 -2.41 11.22 -21.98
C MET A 433 -1.08 10.81 -22.59
N GLU A 434 -0.15 11.75 -22.74
CA GLU A 434 1.13 11.55 -23.42
C GLU A 434 2.27 11.99 -22.50
N ILE A 435 3.06 11.04 -21.98
CA ILE A 435 4.22 11.30 -21.11
C ILE A 435 5.50 11.32 -21.97
N PRO A 436 6.14 12.48 -22.23
CA PRO A 436 7.36 12.55 -23.01
C PRO A 436 8.60 12.18 -22.16
N PHE A 437 9.38 11.23 -22.68
CA PHE A 437 10.68 10.81 -22.14
C PHE A 437 11.74 10.76 -23.26
N LYS A 438 13.00 10.48 -22.88
CA LYS A 438 14.08 10.22 -23.83
C LYS A 438 14.62 8.82 -23.60
N ASP A 439 14.89 8.09 -24.68
CA ASP A 439 15.46 6.75 -24.61
C ASP A 439 16.99 6.76 -24.37
N GLU A 440 17.58 5.58 -24.28
CA GLU A 440 19.02 5.34 -24.10
C GLU A 440 19.93 5.97 -25.17
N ASN A 441 19.37 6.41 -26.31
CA ASN A 441 20.08 7.12 -27.38
C ASN A 441 19.74 8.63 -27.39
N GLY A 442 19.04 9.13 -26.37
CA GLY A 442 18.59 10.52 -26.25
C GLY A 442 17.42 10.89 -27.17
N ARG A 443 16.81 9.92 -27.87
CA ARG A 443 15.70 10.15 -28.81
C ARG A 443 14.42 10.38 -28.03
N ASP A 444 13.64 11.38 -28.43
CA ASP A 444 12.36 11.65 -27.80
C ASP A 444 11.36 10.53 -28.09
N LYS A 445 10.73 10.03 -27.02
CA LYS A 445 9.72 8.99 -27.02
C LYS A 445 8.53 9.45 -26.18
N VAL A 446 7.36 8.91 -26.50
CA VAL A 446 6.11 9.30 -25.84
C VAL A 446 5.42 8.04 -25.34
N LEU A 447 5.32 7.92 -24.01
CA LEU A 447 4.51 6.93 -23.32
C LEU A 447 3.05 7.41 -23.41
N LYS A 448 2.31 6.89 -24.39
CA LYS A 448 0.88 7.20 -24.57
C LYS A 448 0.04 6.27 -23.70
N VAL A 449 -0.81 6.84 -22.85
CA VAL A 449 -1.73 6.15 -21.94
C VAL A 449 -3.16 6.46 -22.36
N SER A 450 -4.01 5.42 -22.49
CA SER A 450 -5.36 5.55 -23.04
C SER A 450 -6.43 4.81 -22.22
N PHE A 451 -7.58 5.47 -22.04
CA PHE A 451 -8.74 4.99 -21.27
C PHE A 451 -10.01 5.09 -22.14
N ASP A 452 -10.61 3.95 -22.52
CA ASP A 452 -11.88 3.92 -23.27
C ASP A 452 -13.07 4.13 -22.29
N MET A 453 -13.65 5.34 -22.35
CA MET A 453 -14.63 5.90 -21.41
C MET A 453 -16.07 5.82 -21.97
N ALA A 454 -16.59 4.60 -22.16
CA ALA A 454 -17.65 4.37 -23.16
C ALA A 454 -18.97 3.73 -22.76
#